data_AF-A0A953WAH3-F1
#
_entry.id   AF-A0A953WAH3-F1
#
_cell.length_a   1.000
_cell.length_b   1.000
_cell.length_c   1.000
_cell.angle_alpha   90.00
_cell.angle_beta   90.00
_cell.angle_gamma   90.00
#
_symmetry.space_group_name_H-M   'P 1'
#
loop_
_entity.id
_entity.type
_entity.pdbx_description
1 polymer ?
#
loop_
_entity_poly.entity_id
_entity_poly.type
_entity_poly.pdbx_seq_one_letter_code
_entity_poly.pdbx_strand_id
1 'polypeptide(L)'
;MTQPAMMPPSPRRACQKAEALPPRRPFVDLRSASTSSLVKRLWGGYLSPYWPKLVLALLAMVVYAASAAAIPAGVEWINASFSGEKPTFSLGDRNVAVWGPVLIILLGAANALSQYVQARLSASASLSALRDMQVEMIEALVRVDDRQLRQFGSGQTISRLTNDTTILRETLSRTLTAIRDLLTLLSLCAVMVWYDWALFLTVIAVYGVVGWPVARIGKYLRKNSREAQQQTGELAHIAQELVAGGRVIRAFQMEERETERGRAAANDRLQILQKMARLRALNEPFIFFVGSVALAIVVCIVAIRIDAGALSASQ
;
A
#
# COMPACT_ATOMS: atom_id res chain seq x y z
N MET A 1 33.89 73.27 9.41
CA MET A 1 34.37 72.81 8.09
C MET A 1 33.60 71.55 7.74
N THR A 2 32.78 71.64 6.70
CA THR A 2 31.74 70.70 6.29
C THR A 2 32.33 69.48 5.58
N GLN A 3 31.91 68.28 5.99
CA GLN A 3 32.25 67.01 5.36
C GLN A 3 31.35 66.81 4.12
N PRO A 4 31.87 66.36 2.96
CA PRO A 4 31.05 66.22 1.76
C PRO A 4 30.16 64.98 1.84
N ALA A 5 28.90 65.14 1.44
CA ALA A 5 27.89 64.08 1.38
C ALA A 5 28.27 63.03 0.31
N MET A 6 28.36 61.77 0.72
CA MET A 6 28.59 60.62 -0.15
C MET A 6 27.28 60.30 -0.89
N MET A 7 27.24 60.50 -2.22
CA MET A 7 26.10 60.08 -3.05
C MET A 7 25.95 58.55 -3.05
N PRO A 8 24.73 58.01 -2.95
CA PRO A 8 24.50 56.58 -3.14
C PRO A 8 24.80 56.17 -4.59
N PRO A 9 25.31 54.94 -4.82
CA PRO A 9 25.66 54.47 -6.16
C PRO A 9 24.44 54.41 -7.07
N SER A 10 24.64 54.78 -8.35
CA SER A 10 23.59 54.80 -9.37
C SER A 10 22.87 53.45 -9.53
N PRO A 11 21.54 53.43 -9.81
CA PRO A 11 20.71 52.21 -9.86
C PRO A 11 21.12 51.20 -10.94
N ARG A 12 21.99 51.59 -11.90
CA ARG A 12 22.45 50.69 -12.97
C ARG A 12 23.33 49.53 -12.48
N ARG A 13 24.06 49.69 -11.38
CA ARG A 13 24.94 48.62 -10.85
C ARG A 13 24.18 47.55 -10.06
N ALA A 14 22.99 47.85 -9.54
CA ALA A 14 22.14 46.87 -8.86
C ALA A 14 21.45 45.91 -9.85
N CYS A 15 21.13 46.39 -11.05
CA CYS A 15 20.45 45.60 -12.08
C CYS A 15 21.38 44.54 -12.71
N GLN A 16 22.67 44.84 -12.90
CA GLN A 16 23.64 43.90 -13.48
C GLN A 16 23.96 42.69 -12.58
N LYS A 17 23.70 42.76 -11.27
CA LYS A 17 23.93 41.65 -10.34
C LYS A 17 22.72 40.71 -10.18
N ALA A 18 21.57 41.06 -10.75
CA ALA A 18 20.37 40.23 -10.73
C ALA A 18 20.31 39.22 -11.90
N GLU A 19 21.28 39.26 -12.81
CA GLU A 19 21.23 38.54 -14.10
C GLU A 19 21.95 37.19 -14.11
N ALA A 20 21.96 36.51 -12.96
CA ALA A 20 22.43 35.13 -12.87
C ALA A 20 21.52 34.29 -11.95
N LEU A 21 20.20 34.42 -12.14
CA LEU A 21 19.31 33.37 -11.66
C LEU A 21 19.61 32.10 -12.48
N PRO A 22 19.79 30.93 -11.84
CA PRO A 22 20.04 29.69 -12.55
C PRO A 22 18.93 29.45 -13.59
N PRO A 23 19.25 28.82 -14.74
CA PRO A 23 18.29 28.61 -15.81
C PRO A 23 17.02 27.96 -15.25
N ARG A 24 15.86 28.56 -15.57
CA ARG A 24 14.54 28.03 -15.21
C ARG A 24 14.51 26.57 -15.65
N ARG A 25 14.47 25.63 -14.69
CA ARG A 25 14.24 24.23 -15.03
C ARG A 25 12.91 24.17 -15.77
N PRO A 26 12.87 23.65 -17.01
CA PRO A 26 11.62 23.59 -17.77
C PRO A 26 10.59 22.84 -16.94
N PHE A 27 9.35 23.33 -16.98
CA PHE A 27 8.22 22.64 -16.35
C PHE A 27 8.16 21.25 -16.99
N VAL A 28 8.48 20.21 -16.22
CA VAL A 28 8.38 18.83 -16.70
C VAL A 28 6.91 18.58 -17.00
N ASP A 29 6.58 18.31 -18.25
CA ASP A 29 5.22 17.90 -18.61
C ASP A 29 4.98 16.49 -18.04
N LEU A 30 4.33 16.45 -16.88
CA LEU A 30 4.02 15.21 -16.18
C LEU A 30 3.00 14.35 -16.95
N ARG A 31 2.34 14.89 -17.99
CA ARG A 31 1.35 14.15 -18.78
C ARG A 31 1.98 13.13 -19.73
N SER A 32 3.25 13.31 -20.10
CA SER A 32 4.01 12.38 -20.97
C SER A 32 5.01 11.49 -20.20
N ALA A 33 5.14 11.69 -18.88
CA ALA A 33 6.08 10.94 -18.07
C ALA A 33 5.61 9.49 -17.84
N SER A 34 6.44 8.51 -18.19
CA SER A 34 6.15 7.11 -17.91
C SER A 34 6.08 6.86 -16.41
N THR A 35 5.12 6.05 -15.94
CA THR A 35 5.00 5.65 -14.54
C THR A 35 6.34 5.13 -13.98
N SER A 36 7.12 4.43 -14.80
CA SER A 36 8.45 3.94 -14.42
C SER A 36 9.43 5.08 -14.10
N SER A 37 9.44 6.16 -14.89
CA SER A 37 10.30 7.32 -14.61
C SER A 37 9.91 8.06 -13.32
N LEU A 38 8.61 8.14 -13.02
CA LEU A 38 8.11 8.74 -11.79
C LEU A 38 8.50 7.90 -10.57
N VAL A 39 8.39 6.57 -10.66
CA VAL A 39 8.83 5.65 -9.61
C VAL A 39 10.34 5.74 -9.40
N LYS A 40 11.15 5.77 -10.47
CA LYS A 40 12.61 5.94 -10.34
C LYS A 40 12.99 7.25 -9.67
N ARG A 41 12.30 8.35 -10.02
CA ARG A 41 12.52 9.66 -9.37
C ARG A 41 12.11 9.63 -7.90
N LEU A 42 10.97 9.02 -7.57
CA LEU A 42 10.50 8.84 -6.20
C LEU A 42 11.50 8.04 -5.38
N TRP A 43 11.98 6.94 -5.95
CA TRP A 43 12.96 6.06 -5.33
C TRP A 43 14.30 6.76 -5.10
N GLY A 44 14.87 7.34 -6.16
CA GLY A 44 16.18 7.99 -6.10
C GLY A 44 16.19 9.26 -5.24
N GLY A 45 15.13 10.07 -5.31
CA GLY A 45 15.04 11.35 -4.61
C GLY A 45 14.66 11.24 -3.13
N TYR A 46 13.67 10.40 -2.80
CA TYR A 46 13.04 10.44 -1.47
C TYR A 46 13.10 9.14 -0.68
N LEU A 47 13.21 7.97 -1.33
CA LEU A 47 13.33 6.70 -0.60
C LEU A 47 14.78 6.27 -0.38
N SER A 48 15.70 6.62 -1.29
CA SER A 48 17.09 6.21 -1.23
C SER A 48 17.79 6.57 0.10
N PRO A 49 17.52 7.71 0.77
CA PRO A 49 18.13 8.00 2.07
C PRO A 49 17.69 7.02 3.18
N TYR A 50 16.54 6.37 3.01
CA TYR A 50 15.95 5.44 3.96
C TYR A 50 16.22 3.97 3.61
N TRP A 51 17.12 3.69 2.67
CA TRP A 51 17.50 2.33 2.28
C TRP A 51 17.89 1.43 3.48
N PRO A 52 18.54 1.91 4.56
CA PRO A 52 18.88 1.03 5.69
C PRO A 52 17.63 0.56 6.43
N LYS A 53 16.61 1.43 6.57
CA LYS A 53 15.32 1.05 7.17
C LYS A 53 14.59 0.02 6.32
N LEU A 54 14.63 0.18 4.99
CA LEU A 54 14.02 -0.75 4.05
C LEU A 54 14.72 -2.11 4.04
N VAL A 55 16.06 -2.12 4.09
CA VAL A 55 16.84 -3.37 4.21
C VAL A 55 16.58 -4.06 5.54
N LEU A 56 16.53 -3.32 6.65
CA LEU A 56 16.20 -3.91 7.94
C LEU A 56 14.76 -4.44 7.99
N ALA A 57 13.82 -3.75 7.33
CA ALA A 57 12.45 -4.22 7.15
C ALA A 57 12.41 -5.53 6.33
N LEU A 58 13.23 -5.61 5.28
CA LEU A 58 13.39 -6.82 4.46
C LEU A 58 13.99 -7.98 5.27
N LEU A 59 14.99 -7.73 6.10
CA LEU A 59 15.58 -8.76 6.97
C LEU A 59 14.57 -9.25 8.02
N ALA A 60 13.85 -8.34 8.68
CA ALA A 60 12.76 -8.70 9.57
C ALA A 60 11.70 -9.54 8.83
N MET A 61 11.45 -9.25 7.56
CA MET A 61 10.54 -10.04 6.74
C MET A 61 11.04 -11.47 6.47
N VAL A 62 12.33 -11.67 6.24
CA VAL A 62 12.92 -13.00 6.11
C VAL A 62 12.75 -13.80 7.40
N VAL A 63 12.98 -13.17 8.57
CA VAL A 63 12.74 -13.81 9.86
C VAL A 63 11.27 -14.14 10.05
N TYR A 64 10.35 -13.24 9.69
CA TYR A 64 8.91 -13.50 9.69
C TYR A 64 8.56 -14.75 8.87
N ALA A 65 9.04 -14.83 7.63
CA ALA A 65 8.77 -15.97 6.74
C ALA A 65 9.37 -17.28 7.27
N ALA A 66 10.60 -17.23 7.78
CA ALA A 66 11.27 -18.37 8.38
C ALA A 66 10.53 -18.87 9.64
N SER A 67 10.13 -17.97 10.55
CA SER A 67 9.34 -18.32 11.74
C SER A 67 7.96 -18.87 11.36
N ALA A 68 7.30 -18.32 10.34
CA ALA A 68 6.01 -18.81 9.86
C ALA A 68 6.12 -20.25 9.33
N ALA A 69 7.16 -20.55 8.54
CA ALA A 69 7.42 -21.90 8.03
C ALA A 69 7.89 -22.87 9.12
N ALA A 70 8.62 -22.38 10.13
CA ALA A 70 9.11 -23.18 11.23
C ALA A 70 8.00 -23.62 12.21
N ILE A 71 6.87 -22.91 12.28
CA ILE A 71 5.76 -23.28 13.19
C ILE A 71 5.17 -24.65 12.80
N PRO A 72 4.73 -24.91 11.55
CA PRO A 72 4.30 -26.24 11.12
C PRO A 72 5.35 -27.33 11.35
N ALA A 73 6.62 -27.07 11.00
CA ALA A 73 7.72 -28.01 11.24
C ALA A 73 7.95 -28.29 12.74
N GLY A 74 7.76 -27.29 13.59
CA GLY A 74 7.81 -27.46 15.04
C GLY A 74 6.65 -28.30 15.57
N VAL A 75 5.44 -28.14 15.00
CA VAL A 75 4.29 -28.99 15.33
C VAL A 75 4.52 -30.43 14.90
N GLU A 76 5.06 -30.65 13.70
CA GLU A 76 5.48 -31.99 13.23
C GLU A 76 6.48 -32.62 14.20
N TRP A 77 7.54 -31.90 14.57
CA TRP A 77 8.55 -32.40 15.51
C TRP A 77 7.96 -32.84 16.85
N ILE A 78 7.03 -32.03 17.40
CA ILE A 78 6.31 -32.36 18.62
C ILE A 78 5.48 -33.63 18.43
N ASN A 79 4.70 -33.70 17.35
CA ASN A 79 3.82 -34.83 17.07
C ASN A 79 4.59 -36.15 16.85
N ALA A 80 5.69 -36.10 16.10
CA ALA A 80 6.57 -37.23 15.85
C ALA A 80 7.17 -37.79 17.16
N SER A 81 7.54 -36.90 18.08
CA SER A 81 8.10 -37.29 19.39
C SER A 81 7.08 -38.03 20.27
N PHE A 82 5.77 -37.78 20.11
CA PHE A 82 4.71 -38.50 20.82
C PHE A 82 4.26 -39.77 20.11
N SER A 83 4.30 -39.80 18.78
CA SER A 83 3.87 -40.93 17.95
C SER A 83 4.96 -41.99 17.75
N GLY A 84 6.22 -41.66 18.07
CA GLY A 84 7.38 -42.54 17.83
C GLY A 84 7.84 -42.56 16.37
N GLU A 85 7.30 -41.66 15.54
CA GLU A 85 7.72 -41.47 14.16
C GLU A 85 9.01 -40.66 14.08
N LYS A 86 9.75 -40.79 12.96
CA LYS A 86 10.94 -39.97 12.71
C LYS A 86 10.49 -38.62 12.12
N PRO A 87 10.70 -37.49 12.82
CA PRO A 87 10.36 -36.19 12.26
C PRO A 87 11.27 -35.84 11.09
N THR A 88 10.77 -35.02 10.16
CA THR A 88 11.60 -34.42 9.08
C THR A 88 12.72 -33.54 9.66
N PHE A 89 12.53 -32.97 10.84
CA PHE A 89 13.51 -32.16 11.57
C PHE A 89 13.47 -32.47 13.08
N SER A 90 14.64 -32.75 13.69
CA SER A 90 14.74 -33.03 15.14
C SER A 90 15.72 -32.09 15.83
N LEU A 91 15.28 -31.50 16.95
CA LEU A 91 16.10 -30.67 17.84
C LEU A 91 16.65 -31.44 19.06
N GLY A 92 16.57 -32.78 19.03
CA GLY A 92 17.05 -33.70 20.07
C GLY A 92 15.96 -34.13 21.07
N ASP A 93 16.20 -35.25 21.78
CA ASP A 93 15.20 -35.97 22.62
C ASP A 93 14.87 -35.28 23.96
N ARG A 94 15.14 -33.98 24.10
CA ARG A 94 15.02 -33.27 25.37
C ARG A 94 13.55 -32.93 25.66
N ASN A 95 12.93 -33.58 26.65
CA ASN A 95 11.58 -33.29 27.21
C ASN A 95 10.65 -32.50 26.26
N VAL A 96 10.31 -33.11 25.12
CA VAL A 96 9.56 -32.46 24.03
C VAL A 96 8.20 -31.95 24.51
N ALA A 97 7.59 -32.62 25.50
CA ALA A 97 6.34 -32.18 26.13
C ALA A 97 6.40 -30.79 26.77
N VAL A 98 7.58 -30.37 27.26
CA VAL A 98 7.77 -29.04 27.89
C VAL A 98 8.40 -28.06 26.91
N TRP A 99 9.43 -28.49 26.18
CA TRP A 99 10.17 -27.60 25.27
C TRP A 99 9.48 -27.36 23.93
N GLY A 100 8.61 -28.27 23.49
CA GLY A 100 7.80 -28.13 22.27
C GLY A 100 6.91 -26.89 22.30
N PRO A 101 5.98 -26.76 23.27
CA PRO A 101 5.14 -25.57 23.39
C PRO A 101 5.96 -24.28 23.55
N VAL A 102 7.05 -24.32 24.31
CA VAL A 102 7.97 -23.16 24.48
C VAL A 102 8.58 -22.73 23.15
N LEU A 103 9.02 -23.68 22.32
CA LEU A 103 9.53 -23.42 20.98
C LEU A 103 8.47 -22.77 20.10
N ILE A 104 7.24 -23.30 20.08
CA ILE A 104 6.13 -22.72 19.30
C ILE A 104 5.80 -21.30 19.76
N ILE A 105 5.79 -21.04 21.07
CA ILE A 105 5.59 -19.69 21.62
C ILE A 105 6.72 -18.76 21.17
N LEU A 106 7.98 -19.23 21.21
CA LEU A 106 9.14 -18.43 20.80
C LEU A 106 9.13 -18.12 19.30
N LEU A 107 8.77 -19.11 18.47
CA LEU A 107 8.58 -18.92 17.02
C LEU A 107 7.42 -17.96 16.72
N GLY A 108 6.30 -18.09 17.45
CA GLY A 108 5.17 -17.17 17.35
C GLY A 108 5.55 -15.74 17.76
N ALA A 109 6.31 -15.58 18.84
CA ALA A 109 6.81 -14.30 19.30
C ALA A 109 7.80 -13.68 18.30
N ALA A 110 8.72 -14.48 17.75
CA ALA A 110 9.64 -14.05 16.70
C ALA A 110 8.89 -13.62 15.44
N ASN A 111 7.86 -14.37 15.04
CA ASN A 111 6.99 -14.04 13.92
C ASN A 111 6.27 -12.69 14.15
N ALA A 112 5.61 -12.52 15.29
CA ALA A 112 4.88 -11.30 15.63
C ALA A 112 5.80 -10.08 15.75
N LEU A 113 6.95 -10.23 16.40
CA LEU A 113 7.95 -9.16 16.54
C LEU A 113 8.51 -8.75 15.18
N SER A 114 8.84 -9.73 14.33
CA SER A 114 9.33 -9.48 12.97
C SER A 114 8.31 -8.74 12.12
N GLN A 115 7.05 -9.13 12.21
CA GLN A 115 5.94 -8.45 11.53
C GLN A 115 5.81 -6.99 12.00
N TYR A 116 5.86 -6.75 13.32
CA TYR A 116 5.81 -5.42 13.90
C TYR A 116 6.99 -4.55 13.46
N VAL A 117 8.22 -5.06 13.56
CA VAL A 117 9.45 -4.35 13.19
C VAL A 117 9.40 -3.96 11.72
N GLN A 118 9.06 -4.88 10.83
CA GLN A 118 8.95 -4.58 9.41
C GLN A 118 7.85 -3.55 9.11
N ALA A 119 6.66 -3.68 9.71
CA ALA A 119 5.57 -2.73 9.50
C ALA A 119 5.95 -1.32 9.97
N ARG A 120 6.58 -1.23 11.16
CA ARG A 120 7.06 0.03 11.73
C ARG A 120 8.13 0.68 10.85
N LEU A 121 9.13 -0.08 10.39
CA LEU A 121 10.21 0.44 9.57
C LEU A 121 9.72 0.92 8.21
N SER A 122 8.83 0.16 7.57
CA SER A 122 8.20 0.52 6.29
C SER A 122 7.35 1.79 6.42
N ALA A 123 6.56 1.89 7.49
CA ALA A 123 5.78 3.10 7.80
C ALA A 123 6.69 4.29 8.09
N SER A 124 7.76 4.10 8.87
CA SER A 124 8.73 5.15 9.18
C SER A 124 9.43 5.66 7.91
N ALA A 125 9.87 4.77 7.01
CA ALA A 125 10.45 5.17 5.73
C ALA A 125 9.47 5.99 4.89
N SER A 126 8.20 5.55 4.81
CA SER A 126 7.16 6.26 4.06
C SER A 126 6.85 7.64 4.62
N LEU A 127 6.75 7.76 5.96
CA LEU A 127 6.51 9.02 6.65
C LEU A 127 7.70 9.97 6.55
N SER A 128 8.92 9.44 6.59
CA SER A 128 10.13 10.27 6.47
C SER A 128 10.26 10.82 5.04
N ALA A 129 9.99 9.99 4.02
CA ALA A 129 9.93 10.44 2.62
C ALA A 129 8.84 11.52 2.41
N LEU A 130 7.66 11.34 3.01
CA LEU A 130 6.59 12.35 2.99
C LEU A 130 7.05 13.69 3.58
N ARG A 131 7.68 13.64 4.76
CA ARG A 131 8.20 14.84 5.43
C ARG A 131 9.18 15.57 4.49
N ASP A 132 10.12 14.86 3.89
CA ASP A 132 11.14 15.47 3.03
C ASP A 132 10.52 16.11 1.79
N MET A 133 9.51 15.48 1.19
CA MET A 133 8.74 16.08 0.08
C MET A 133 8.02 17.35 0.52
N GLN A 134 7.36 17.34 1.69
CA GLN A 134 6.67 18.51 2.20
C GLN A 134 7.65 19.65 2.51
N VAL A 135 8.82 19.34 3.07
CA VAL A 135 9.88 20.33 3.31
C VAL A 135 10.39 20.91 1.99
N GLU A 136 10.70 20.09 0.98
CA GLU A 136 11.15 20.58 -0.32
C GLU A 136 10.06 21.42 -1.03
N MET A 137 8.79 21.04 -0.90
CA MET A 137 7.67 21.82 -1.42
C MET A 137 7.56 23.17 -0.70
N ILE A 138 7.71 23.21 0.63
CA ILE A 138 7.70 24.45 1.41
C ILE A 138 8.88 25.35 1.02
N GLU A 139 10.09 24.79 0.88
CA GLU A 139 11.26 25.53 0.43
C GLU A 139 11.07 26.12 -0.97
N ALA A 140 10.49 25.34 -1.89
CA ALA A 140 10.16 25.82 -3.23
C ALA A 140 9.12 26.94 -3.19
N LEU A 141 8.13 26.85 -2.29
CA LEU A 141 7.09 27.86 -2.11
C LEU A 141 7.62 29.19 -1.59
N VAL A 142 8.61 29.16 -0.70
CA VAL A 142 9.25 30.39 -0.18
C VAL A 142 10.13 31.06 -1.22
N ARG A 143 10.66 30.30 -2.20
CA ARG A 143 11.57 30.80 -3.25
C ARG A 143 10.88 31.20 -4.56
N VAL A 144 9.60 30.87 -4.72
CA VAL A 144 8.88 31.13 -5.97
C VAL A 144 8.51 32.62 -6.08
N ASP A 145 8.61 33.18 -7.30
CA ASP A 145 8.22 34.56 -7.55
C ASP A 145 6.70 34.74 -7.43
N ASP A 146 6.25 35.89 -6.92
CA ASP A 146 4.84 36.22 -6.71
C ASP A 146 4.02 36.12 -8.00
N ARG A 147 4.64 36.37 -9.16
CA ARG A 147 3.99 36.22 -10.47
C ARG A 147 3.62 34.77 -10.77
N GLN A 148 4.47 33.82 -10.40
CA GLN A 148 4.22 32.39 -10.56
C GLN A 148 3.24 31.89 -9.51
N LEU A 149 3.35 32.35 -8.26
CA LEU A 149 2.42 31.96 -7.19
C LEU A 149 0.97 32.37 -7.52
N ARG A 150 0.78 33.56 -8.10
CA ARG A 150 -0.52 34.03 -8.61
C ARG A 150 -1.08 33.18 -9.75
N GLN A 151 -0.23 32.56 -10.57
CA GLN A 151 -0.67 31.65 -11.64
C GLN A 151 -1.13 30.29 -11.11
N PHE A 152 -0.53 29.79 -10.03
CA PHE A 152 -0.92 28.49 -9.45
C PHE A 152 -2.16 28.57 -8.56
N GLY A 153 -2.47 29.74 -8.00
CA GLY A 153 -3.57 29.91 -7.05
C GLY A 153 -3.20 29.36 -5.67
N SER A 154 -3.43 30.15 -4.62
CA SER A 154 -3.07 29.78 -3.24
C SER A 154 -3.77 28.50 -2.77
N GLY A 155 -5.06 28.35 -3.09
CA GLY A 155 -5.84 27.16 -2.73
C GLY A 155 -5.36 25.86 -3.38
N GLN A 156 -5.03 25.89 -4.68
CA GLN A 156 -4.50 24.73 -5.40
C GLN A 156 -3.12 24.31 -4.87
N THR A 157 -2.32 25.29 -4.48
CA THR A 157 -0.98 25.08 -3.92
C THR A 157 -1.05 24.44 -2.55
N ILE A 158 -1.94 24.94 -1.67
CA ILE A 158 -2.20 24.35 -0.36
C ILE A 158 -2.75 22.92 -0.52
N SER A 159 -3.68 22.70 -1.45
CA SER A 159 -4.24 21.37 -1.73
C SER A 159 -3.18 20.37 -2.19
N ARG A 160 -2.24 20.78 -3.05
CA ARG A 160 -1.10 19.92 -3.45
C ARG A 160 -0.20 19.59 -2.26
N LEU A 161 0.09 20.56 -1.40
CA LEU A 161 0.94 20.36 -0.24
C LEU A 161 0.31 19.41 0.79
N THR A 162 -1.01 19.47 0.99
CA THR A 162 -1.69 18.69 2.04
C THR A 162 -2.30 17.38 1.52
N ASN A 163 -3.11 17.46 0.45
CA ASN A 163 -3.89 16.33 -0.03
C ASN A 163 -3.07 15.40 -0.93
N ASP A 164 -2.35 15.96 -1.92
CA ASP A 164 -1.60 15.12 -2.87
C ASP A 164 -0.43 14.39 -2.18
N THR A 165 0.22 15.04 -1.20
CA THR A 165 1.28 14.40 -0.41
C THR A 165 0.72 13.27 0.48
N THR A 166 -0.51 13.43 1.00
CA THR A 166 -1.21 12.36 1.74
C THR A 166 -1.54 11.17 0.84
N ILE A 167 -2.06 11.41 -0.37
CA ILE A 167 -2.33 10.35 -1.37
C ILE A 167 -1.03 9.62 -1.73
N LEU A 168 0.07 10.36 -1.89
CA LEU A 168 1.38 9.79 -2.20
C LEU A 168 1.90 8.91 -1.05
N ARG A 169 1.73 9.34 0.20
CA ARG A 169 2.04 8.53 1.40
C ARG A 169 1.25 7.23 1.40
N GLU A 170 -0.06 7.29 1.18
CA GLU A 170 -0.88 6.08 1.13
C GLU A 170 -0.43 5.13 0.03
N THR A 171 -0.13 5.68 -1.15
CA THR A 171 0.36 4.91 -2.30
C THR A 171 1.69 4.22 -1.98
N LEU A 172 2.61 4.94 -1.34
CA LEU A 172 3.91 4.40 -0.94
C LEU A 172 3.77 3.28 0.11
N SER A 173 2.96 3.51 1.15
CA SER A 173 2.66 2.51 2.18
C SER A 173 2.06 1.24 1.58
N ARG A 174 1.06 1.38 0.71
CA ARG A 174 0.42 0.26 -0.01
C ARG A 174 1.42 -0.48 -0.90
N THR A 175 2.32 0.24 -1.57
CA THR A 175 3.33 -0.37 -2.45
C THR A 175 4.34 -1.19 -1.66
N LEU A 176 4.86 -0.66 -0.55
CA LEU A 176 5.76 -1.42 0.34
C LEU A 176 5.07 -2.65 0.93
N THR A 177 3.79 -2.51 1.30
CA THR A 177 2.97 -3.63 1.77
C THR A 177 2.80 -4.68 0.68
N ALA A 178 2.55 -4.28 -0.56
CA ALA A 178 2.41 -5.22 -1.68
C ALA A 178 3.72 -5.96 -2.01
N ILE A 179 4.87 -5.27 -1.92
CA ILE A 179 6.19 -5.90 -2.08
C ILE A 179 6.39 -6.96 -1.00
N ARG A 180 6.05 -6.64 0.25
CA ARG A 180 6.04 -7.61 1.34
C ARG A 180 5.12 -8.79 1.02
N ASP A 181 3.87 -8.55 0.67
CA ASP A 181 2.94 -9.66 0.44
C ASP A 181 3.41 -10.57 -0.70
N LEU A 182 4.04 -10.00 -1.73
CA LEU A 182 4.68 -10.74 -2.83
C LEU A 182 5.87 -11.59 -2.35
N LEU A 183 6.77 -11.04 -1.53
CA LEU A 183 7.91 -11.79 -1.01
C LEU A 183 7.45 -12.90 -0.05
N THR A 184 6.41 -12.68 0.77
CA THR A 184 5.84 -13.72 1.63
C THR A 184 5.30 -14.86 0.78
N LEU A 185 4.54 -14.52 -0.28
CA LEU A 185 4.00 -15.49 -1.22
C LEU A 185 5.13 -16.32 -1.86
N LEU A 186 6.17 -15.67 -2.38
CA LEU A 186 7.31 -16.35 -3.00
C LEU A 186 8.03 -17.28 -2.02
N SER A 187 8.26 -16.83 -0.78
CA SER A 187 8.90 -17.66 0.26
C SER A 187 8.04 -18.88 0.62
N LEU A 188 6.73 -18.71 0.79
CA LEU A 188 5.82 -19.82 1.07
C LEU A 188 5.77 -20.80 -0.11
N CYS A 189 5.74 -20.31 -1.34
CA CYS A 189 5.82 -21.17 -2.53
C CYS A 189 7.14 -21.95 -2.57
N ALA A 190 8.28 -21.30 -2.30
CA ALA A 190 9.58 -21.96 -2.30
C ALA A 190 9.67 -23.06 -1.23
N VAL A 191 9.19 -22.80 -0.01
CA VAL A 191 9.11 -23.81 1.05
C VAL A 191 8.21 -24.96 0.63
N MET A 192 7.02 -24.67 0.10
CA MET A 192 6.08 -25.71 -0.30
C MET A 192 6.62 -26.61 -1.42
N VAL A 193 7.31 -26.03 -2.41
CA VAL A 193 8.01 -26.80 -3.48
C VAL A 193 9.12 -27.67 -2.90
N TRP A 194 9.84 -27.19 -1.89
CA TRP A 194 10.89 -27.94 -1.22
C TRP A 194 10.35 -29.15 -0.44
N TYR A 195 9.17 -29.03 0.17
CA TYR A 195 8.49 -30.14 0.85
C TYR A 195 7.89 -31.16 -0.14
N ASP A 196 6.96 -30.73 -0.99
CA ASP A 196 6.37 -31.61 -2.01
C ASP A 196 5.86 -30.79 -3.21
N TRP A 197 6.56 -30.93 -4.33
CA TRP A 197 6.25 -30.22 -5.57
C TRP A 197 4.89 -30.62 -6.18
N ALA A 198 4.40 -31.84 -5.93
CA ALA A 198 3.10 -32.31 -6.44
C ALA A 198 1.94 -31.72 -5.62
N LEU A 199 2.08 -31.60 -4.29
CA LEU A 199 1.14 -30.87 -3.45
C LEU A 199 1.12 -29.38 -3.81
N PHE A 200 2.30 -28.78 -4.09
CA PHE A 200 2.38 -27.41 -4.59
C PHE A 200 1.59 -27.20 -5.89
N LEU A 201 1.78 -28.09 -6.89
CA LEU A 201 1.03 -28.01 -8.15
C LEU A 201 -0.47 -28.16 -7.95
N THR A 202 -0.89 -29.02 -7.03
CA THR A 202 -2.30 -29.19 -6.66
C THR A 202 -2.88 -27.88 -6.11
N VAL A 203 -2.18 -27.24 -5.17
CA VAL A 203 -2.60 -25.95 -4.60
C VAL A 203 -2.64 -24.87 -5.68
N ILE A 204 -1.62 -24.78 -6.55
CA ILE A 204 -1.65 -23.85 -7.69
C ILE A 204 -2.84 -24.11 -8.61
N ALA A 205 -3.20 -25.36 -8.88
CA ALA A 205 -4.37 -25.68 -9.69
C ALA A 205 -5.67 -25.18 -9.03
N VAL A 206 -5.84 -25.40 -7.72
CA VAL A 206 -7.00 -24.90 -6.97
C VAL A 206 -7.07 -23.37 -6.97
N TYR A 207 -5.95 -22.69 -6.67
CA TYR A 207 -5.88 -21.23 -6.74
C TYR A 207 -6.07 -20.70 -8.16
N GLY A 208 -5.67 -21.44 -9.20
CA GLY A 208 -5.92 -21.09 -10.61
C GLY A 208 -7.41 -21.07 -10.95
N VAL A 209 -8.16 -22.08 -10.50
CA VAL A 209 -9.62 -22.14 -10.67
C VAL A 209 -10.30 -20.99 -9.93
N VAL A 210 -9.84 -20.66 -8.73
CA VAL A 210 -10.42 -19.59 -7.89
C VAL A 210 -9.95 -18.20 -8.30
N GLY A 211 -8.79 -18.09 -8.94
CA GLY A 211 -8.25 -16.82 -9.39
C GLY A 211 -9.17 -16.12 -10.39
N TRP A 212 -9.94 -16.88 -11.18
CA TRP A 212 -10.89 -16.33 -12.14
C TRP A 212 -12.02 -15.49 -11.52
N PRO A 213 -12.83 -16.01 -10.56
CA PRO A 213 -13.87 -15.20 -9.92
C PRO A 213 -13.30 -14.00 -9.15
N VAL A 214 -12.16 -14.16 -8.48
CA VAL A 214 -11.47 -13.03 -7.80
C VAL A 214 -11.07 -11.95 -8.80
N ALA A 215 -10.48 -12.34 -9.94
CA ALA A 215 -10.10 -11.40 -11.00
C ALA A 215 -11.32 -10.70 -11.63
N ARG A 216 -12.45 -11.41 -11.77
CA ARG A 216 -13.73 -10.82 -12.23
C ARG A 216 -14.24 -9.76 -11.25
N ILE A 217 -14.24 -10.04 -9.95
CA ILE A 217 -14.62 -9.08 -8.90
C ILE A 217 -13.68 -7.86 -8.96
N GLY A 218 -12.38 -8.07 -9.04
CA GLY A 218 -11.39 -7.00 -9.17
C GLY A 218 -11.62 -6.10 -10.40
N LYS A 219 -11.86 -6.70 -11.57
CA LYS A 219 -12.20 -5.95 -12.80
C LYS A 219 -13.49 -5.15 -12.64
N TYR A 220 -14.52 -5.75 -12.04
CA TYR A 220 -15.78 -5.06 -11.77
C TYR A 220 -15.58 -3.85 -10.84
N LEU A 221 -14.89 -4.05 -9.71
CA LEU A 221 -14.59 -2.98 -8.75
C LEU A 221 -13.80 -1.85 -9.40
N ARG A 222 -12.81 -2.18 -10.25
CA ARG A 222 -11.99 -1.18 -10.94
C ARG A 222 -12.79 -0.37 -11.96
N LYS A 223 -13.70 -1.02 -12.70
CA LYS A 223 -14.61 -0.34 -13.63
C LYS A 223 -15.56 0.60 -12.90
N ASN A 224 -16.25 0.10 -11.87
CA ASN A 224 -17.24 0.86 -11.11
C ASN A 224 -16.62 1.97 -10.23
N SER A 225 -15.35 1.84 -9.86
CA SER A 225 -14.64 2.91 -9.14
C SER A 225 -14.51 4.19 -9.96
N ARG A 226 -14.43 4.11 -11.30
CA ARG A 226 -14.42 5.31 -12.16
C ARG A 226 -15.79 5.98 -12.17
N GLU A 227 -16.85 5.19 -12.22
CA GLU A 227 -18.23 5.67 -12.19
C GLU A 227 -18.57 6.33 -10.85
N ALA A 228 -18.19 5.69 -9.72
CA ALA A 228 -18.33 6.29 -8.39
C ALA A 228 -17.53 7.61 -8.25
N GLN A 229 -16.36 7.71 -8.91
CA GLN A 229 -15.59 8.95 -8.94
C GLN A 229 -16.27 10.04 -9.77
N GLN A 230 -16.89 9.68 -10.89
CA GLN A 230 -17.67 10.61 -11.72
C GLN A 230 -18.86 11.19 -10.93
N GLN A 231 -19.64 10.35 -10.25
CA GLN A 231 -20.74 10.79 -9.38
C GLN A 231 -20.27 11.65 -8.21
N THR A 232 -19.07 11.38 -7.68
CA THR A 232 -18.45 12.25 -6.66
C THR A 232 -18.15 13.64 -7.23
N GLY A 233 -17.69 13.73 -8.49
CA GLY A 233 -17.48 14.99 -9.18
C GLY A 233 -18.79 15.74 -9.46
N GLU A 234 -19.85 15.04 -9.83
CA GLU A 234 -21.18 15.62 -10.05
C GLU A 234 -21.76 16.22 -8.76
N LEU A 235 -21.70 15.48 -7.65
CA LEU A 235 -22.09 16.00 -6.33
C LEU A 235 -21.27 17.24 -5.93
N ALA A 236 -19.96 17.25 -6.21
CA ALA A 236 -19.12 18.40 -5.94
C ALA A 236 -19.51 19.60 -6.81
N HIS A 237 -19.85 19.36 -8.08
CA HIS A 237 -20.34 20.39 -9.00
C HIS A 237 -21.66 21.01 -8.53
N ILE A 238 -22.63 20.17 -8.15
CA ILE A 238 -23.90 20.63 -7.57
C ILE A 238 -23.60 21.46 -6.32
N ALA A 239 -22.76 20.99 -5.41
CA ALA A 239 -22.40 21.74 -4.20
C ALA A 239 -21.78 23.11 -4.52
N GLN A 240 -20.92 23.20 -5.53
CA GLN A 240 -20.34 24.46 -5.99
C GLN A 240 -21.41 25.42 -6.52
N GLU A 241 -22.35 24.94 -7.34
CA GLU A 241 -23.48 25.74 -7.84
C GLU A 241 -24.37 26.25 -6.70
N LEU A 242 -24.68 25.41 -5.71
CA LEU A 242 -25.50 25.79 -4.56
C LEU A 242 -24.83 26.88 -3.72
N VAL A 243 -23.52 26.77 -3.50
CA VAL A 243 -22.74 27.76 -2.74
C VAL A 243 -22.65 29.08 -3.51
N ALA A 244 -22.35 29.05 -4.81
CA ALA A 244 -22.24 30.26 -5.63
C ALA A 244 -23.60 30.93 -5.88
N GLY A 245 -24.65 30.13 -6.10
CA GLY A 245 -26.00 30.54 -6.48
C GLY A 245 -26.96 30.74 -5.31
N GLY A 246 -26.53 30.58 -4.06
CA GLY A 246 -27.42 30.55 -2.89
C GLY A 246 -28.28 31.82 -2.67
N ARG A 247 -27.90 32.97 -3.24
CA ARG A 247 -28.77 34.18 -3.25
C ARG A 247 -29.89 34.07 -4.28
N VAL A 248 -29.58 33.55 -5.47
CA VAL A 248 -30.56 33.34 -6.55
C VAL A 248 -31.58 32.27 -6.14
N ILE A 249 -31.12 31.16 -5.56
CA ILE A 249 -31.99 30.07 -5.10
C ILE A 249 -33.04 30.60 -4.12
N ARG A 250 -32.62 31.39 -3.12
CA ARG A 250 -33.53 32.01 -2.13
C ARG A 250 -34.45 33.08 -2.73
N ALA A 251 -33.96 33.87 -3.68
CA ALA A 251 -34.77 34.89 -4.34
C ALA A 251 -35.93 34.29 -5.15
N PHE A 252 -35.73 33.09 -5.70
CA PHE A 252 -36.74 32.36 -6.49
C PHE A 252 -37.42 31.20 -5.73
N GLN A 253 -37.16 31.05 -4.42
CA GLN A 253 -37.72 29.99 -3.57
C GLN A 253 -37.52 28.57 -4.14
N MET A 254 -36.32 28.28 -4.67
CA MET A 254 -35.99 27.01 -5.33
C MET A 254 -35.29 25.98 -4.41
N GLU A 255 -35.28 26.19 -3.10
CA GLU A 255 -34.53 25.37 -2.14
C GLU A 255 -34.93 23.89 -2.20
N GLU A 256 -36.22 23.59 -2.27
CA GLU A 256 -36.71 22.21 -2.30
C GLU A 256 -36.30 21.50 -3.60
N ARG A 257 -36.46 22.17 -4.75
CA ARG A 257 -36.03 21.68 -6.07
C ARG A 257 -34.55 21.34 -6.10
N GLU A 258 -33.72 22.24 -5.58
CA GLU A 258 -32.27 22.04 -5.54
C GLU A 258 -31.85 20.95 -4.54
N THR A 259 -32.59 20.82 -3.44
CA THR A 259 -32.41 19.73 -2.47
C THR A 259 -32.76 18.37 -3.09
N GLU A 260 -33.84 18.29 -3.87
CA GLU A 260 -34.21 17.08 -4.60
C GLU A 260 -33.17 16.71 -5.66
N ARG A 261 -32.63 17.69 -6.40
CA ARG A 261 -31.53 17.47 -7.35
C ARG A 261 -30.30 16.88 -6.66
N GLY A 262 -29.89 17.45 -5.52
CA GLY A 262 -28.79 16.92 -4.73
C GLY A 262 -29.07 15.52 -4.15
N ARG A 263 -30.31 15.28 -3.70
CA ARG A 263 -30.75 13.97 -3.17
C ARG A 263 -30.72 12.89 -4.25
N ALA A 264 -31.16 13.19 -5.46
CA ALA A 264 -31.10 12.26 -6.60
C ALA A 264 -29.65 11.85 -6.89
N ALA A 265 -28.74 12.82 -7.07
CA ALA A 265 -27.32 12.54 -7.31
C ALA A 265 -26.66 11.75 -6.15
N ALA A 266 -27.04 12.04 -4.90
CA ALA A 266 -26.56 11.30 -3.74
C ALA A 266 -27.06 9.85 -3.72
N ASN A 267 -28.32 9.61 -4.08
CA ASN A 267 -28.90 8.28 -4.16
C ASN A 267 -28.26 7.44 -5.27
N ASP A 268 -28.02 8.02 -6.44
CA ASP A 268 -27.34 7.33 -7.54
C ASP A 268 -25.93 6.90 -7.13
N ARG A 269 -25.23 7.77 -6.39
CA ARG A 269 -23.93 7.42 -5.81
C ARG A 269 -24.02 6.31 -4.78
N LEU A 270 -25.00 6.38 -3.90
CA LEU A 270 -25.21 5.36 -2.88
C LEU A 270 -25.42 3.98 -3.51
N GLN A 271 -26.21 3.87 -4.59
CA GLN A 271 -26.47 2.61 -5.26
C GLN A 271 -25.18 1.95 -5.78
N ILE A 272 -24.28 2.72 -6.40
CA ILE A 272 -23.01 2.19 -6.91
C ILE A 272 -22.09 1.78 -5.75
N LEU A 273 -21.97 2.65 -4.74
CA LEU A 273 -21.15 2.35 -3.56
C LEU A 273 -21.64 1.11 -2.82
N GLN A 274 -22.96 0.92 -2.68
CA GLN A 274 -23.55 -0.29 -2.09
C GLN A 274 -23.28 -1.54 -2.93
N LYS A 275 -23.39 -1.48 -4.27
CA LYS A 275 -23.02 -2.59 -5.15
C LYS A 275 -21.55 -2.99 -4.97
N MET A 276 -20.65 -2.00 -4.92
CA MET A 276 -19.22 -2.24 -4.68
C MET A 276 -18.95 -2.78 -3.27
N ALA A 277 -19.62 -2.25 -2.25
CA ALA A 277 -19.48 -2.69 -0.87
C ALA A 277 -19.93 -4.14 -0.68
N ARG A 278 -21.06 -4.54 -1.28
CA ARG A 278 -21.54 -5.94 -1.26
C ARG A 278 -20.50 -6.90 -1.84
N LEU A 279 -19.90 -6.55 -2.98
CA LEU A 279 -18.86 -7.39 -3.59
C LEU A 279 -17.58 -7.44 -2.75
N ARG A 280 -17.19 -6.34 -2.09
CA ARG A 280 -16.05 -6.35 -1.16
C ARG A 280 -16.33 -7.20 0.08
N ALA A 281 -17.55 -7.11 0.63
CA ALA A 281 -17.96 -7.88 1.80
C ALA A 281 -18.01 -9.39 1.51
N LEU A 282 -18.39 -9.78 0.29
CA LEU A 282 -18.36 -11.18 -0.15
C LEU A 282 -16.95 -11.74 -0.36
N ASN A 283 -15.94 -10.88 -0.51
CA ASN A 283 -14.59 -11.32 -0.83
C ASN A 283 -13.96 -12.14 0.30
N GLU A 284 -14.09 -11.70 1.55
CA GLU A 284 -13.51 -12.42 2.70
C GLU A 284 -14.14 -13.81 2.92
N PRO A 285 -15.49 -13.96 3.00
CA PRO A 285 -16.11 -15.29 3.10
C PRO A 285 -15.80 -16.19 1.91
N PHE A 286 -15.72 -15.63 0.70
CA PHE A 286 -15.40 -16.39 -0.49
C PHE A 286 -13.97 -16.94 -0.46
N ILE A 287 -12.99 -16.10 -0.09
CA ILE A 287 -11.59 -16.54 0.08
C ILE A 287 -11.49 -17.62 1.16
N PHE A 288 -12.19 -17.45 2.28
CA PHE A 288 -12.21 -18.46 3.34
C PHE A 288 -12.82 -19.78 2.87
N PHE A 289 -13.99 -19.75 2.20
CA PHE A 289 -14.63 -20.94 1.66
C PHE A 289 -13.72 -21.68 0.68
N VAL A 290 -13.06 -20.94 -0.22
CA VAL A 290 -12.09 -21.53 -1.14
C VAL A 290 -10.93 -22.14 -0.38
N GLY A 291 -10.36 -21.43 0.60
CA GLY A 291 -9.26 -21.93 1.41
C GLY A 291 -9.62 -23.26 2.08
N SER A 292 -10.85 -23.37 2.59
CA SER A 292 -11.39 -24.61 3.18
C SER A 292 -11.54 -25.74 2.16
N VAL A 293 -12.03 -25.45 0.95
CA VAL A 293 -12.11 -26.44 -0.14
C VAL A 293 -10.72 -26.90 -0.57
N ALA A 294 -9.78 -25.96 -0.72
CA ALA A 294 -8.39 -26.25 -1.04
C ALA A 294 -7.74 -27.15 0.02
N LEU A 295 -7.93 -26.81 1.30
CA LEU A 295 -7.45 -27.60 2.43
C LEU A 295 -8.05 -29.01 2.42
N ALA A 296 -9.36 -29.15 2.19
CA ALA A 296 -10.02 -30.46 2.13
C ALA A 296 -9.47 -31.33 0.99
N ILE A 297 -9.25 -30.75 -0.19
CA ILE A 297 -8.65 -31.46 -1.33
C ILE A 297 -7.22 -31.91 -1.00
N VAL A 298 -6.41 -31.02 -0.43
CA VAL A 298 -5.02 -31.34 -0.03
C VAL A 298 -5.00 -32.46 1.00
N VAL A 299 -5.81 -32.37 2.06
CA VAL A 299 -5.90 -33.41 3.09
C VAL A 299 -6.33 -34.76 2.51
N CYS A 300 -7.30 -34.77 1.59
CA CYS A 300 -7.74 -36.00 0.93
C CYS A 300 -6.61 -36.63 0.10
N ILE A 301 -5.86 -35.82 -0.66
CA ILE A 301 -4.71 -36.29 -1.44
C ILE A 301 -3.59 -36.81 -0.53
N VAL A 302 -3.29 -36.09 0.55
CA VAL A 302 -2.29 -36.51 1.54
C VAL A 302 -2.69 -37.85 2.16
N ALA A 303 -3.95 -38.01 2.59
CA ALA A 303 -4.44 -39.27 3.15
C ALA A 303 -4.29 -40.45 2.17
N ILE A 304 -4.71 -40.27 0.91
CA ILE A 304 -4.57 -41.31 -0.13
C ILE A 304 -3.09 -41.65 -0.37
N ARG A 305 -2.19 -40.66 -0.34
CA ARG A 305 -0.75 -40.87 -0.54
C ARG A 305 -0.07 -41.51 0.67
N ILE A 306 -0.54 -41.26 1.88
CA ILE A 306 -0.10 -41.96 3.10
C ILE A 306 -0.54 -43.43 3.03
N ASP A 307 -1.79 -43.70 2.68
CA ASP A 307 -2.32 -45.06 2.52
C ASP A 307 -1.58 -45.85 1.43
N ALA A 308 -1.13 -45.17 0.37
CA ALA A 308 -0.31 -45.74 -0.70
C ALA A 308 1.18 -45.88 -0.33
N GLY A 309 1.61 -45.45 0.87
CA GLY A 309 3.00 -45.49 1.32
C GLY A 309 3.93 -44.48 0.62
N ALA A 310 3.38 -43.49 -0.08
CA ALA A 310 4.13 -42.51 -0.88
C ALA A 310 4.47 -41.21 -0.11
N LEU A 311 3.93 -41.04 1.11
CA LEU A 311 4.16 -39.91 2.03
C LEU A 311 4.18 -40.44 3.47
N SER A 312 5.07 -39.94 4.33
CA SER A 312 5.02 -40.23 5.77
C SER A 312 3.96 -39.38 6.47
N ALA A 313 3.33 -39.88 7.53
CA ALA A 313 2.30 -39.15 8.28
C ALA A 313 2.81 -37.87 8.96
N SER A 314 4.14 -37.72 9.05
CA SER A 314 4.81 -36.53 9.55
C SER A 314 4.89 -35.38 8.53
N GLN A 315 4.85 -35.65 7.22
CA GLN A 315 5.03 -34.67 6.13
C GLN A 315 3.72 -34.01 5.70
#